data_AF-A0A5D3A8E2-F1
#
_entry.id   AF-A0A5D3A8E2-F1
#
_cell.length_a   1.000
_cell.length_b   1.000
_cell.length_c   1.000
_cell.angle_alpha   90.00
_cell.angle_beta   90.00
_cell.angle_gamma   90.00
#
_symmetry.space_group_name_H-M   'P 1'
#
loop_
_entity.id
_entity.type
_entity.pdbx_description
1 polymer ?
#
loop_
_entity_poly.entity_id
_entity_poly.type
_entity_poly.pdbx_seq_one_letter_code
_entity_poly.pdbx_strand_id
1 'polypeptide(L)'
;MATPPPFLNSNNPNPLTQASSRLPEDTVIYSIYPDNPLSQDALQSLHLQILNAVSPFTTSYIWQHEPFTLSIALHPFPHLKGHLRFGDNLNDEWFTVFLLFRVSVAFPSVSIQVHDSDGEFLLIEAAYHLPRWLNPENSQNRAFIRRGKLHIIPQSALPNPTLTESLNFLIENEQAAVAPDSVQYVIQNRIAGYPEKAKLNTHSVRVRVPVSVARVFKHAPSLISLAVEGFYDRDMDSMKHAAKMERFLKGRKGGEEEMVTVTVKMSRAMYAQLMQQRFQAPKCYPMPAKKGDLEAELGMKIACGLEMMYLEKKKEGEEGKGSGWKKYKESLEKSGYFKGLVPGSNEYTRLMENAEEYYKNSSLFSKTREMLNAPVRQIDEILSLPYSADEFKNEDAPPSDDDSWLYSGEDELNSALQDRQKEIELYELKREKKKSKEQKDTGASSSLKGEDFDLSELVKTMQGFMHKMSSYEGAEVHNDRDPKEVELDVERFMKDVESVMKYQGDENVTRDMDDDGGSSDMDFDESEDGSDMSDHEDGEDSFMHSYSDVMNNELKSTTLKKSFVHANEQTSVKNELCREHRMQQRIWMKSLVQWMWMSTLLKTFLTPLLVNKDFLVQLPICLG
;
A
#
# COMPACT_ATOMS: atom_id res chain seq x y z
N MET A 1 -37.33 -15.56 -23.27
CA MET A 1 -35.90 -15.35 -23.61
C MET A 1 -35.33 -14.40 -22.58
N ALA A 2 -34.13 -14.65 -22.05
CA ALA A 2 -33.46 -13.69 -21.18
C ALA A 2 -32.95 -12.50 -22.01
N THR A 3 -32.92 -11.31 -21.42
CA THR A 3 -32.23 -10.15 -22.03
C THR A 3 -30.72 -10.41 -22.02
N PRO A 4 -30.02 -10.28 -23.16
CA PRO A 4 -28.56 -10.42 -23.18
C PRO A 4 -27.92 -9.35 -22.28
N PRO A 5 -26.78 -9.64 -21.63
CA PRO A 5 -26.04 -8.62 -20.89
C PRO A 5 -25.62 -7.47 -21.83
N PRO A 6 -25.55 -6.23 -21.33
CA PRO A 6 -25.18 -5.08 -22.15
C PRO A 6 -23.77 -5.23 -22.72
N PHE A 7 -23.64 -5.02 -24.03
CA PHE A 7 -22.37 -5.13 -24.73
C PHE A 7 -21.32 -4.15 -24.20
N LEU A 8 -20.18 -4.66 -23.75
CA LEU A 8 -18.94 -3.87 -23.66
C LEU A 8 -18.44 -3.56 -25.07
N ASN A 9 -18.93 -2.46 -25.64
CA ASN A 9 -18.51 -1.97 -26.95
C ASN A 9 -17.02 -1.57 -26.91
N SER A 10 -16.19 -2.22 -27.73
CA SER A 10 -14.72 -2.05 -27.71
C SER A 10 -14.23 -0.66 -28.07
N ASN A 11 -15.10 0.17 -28.66
CA ASN A 11 -14.75 1.46 -29.24
C ASN A 11 -15.34 2.66 -28.47
N ASN A 12 -15.83 2.47 -27.24
CA ASN A 12 -16.34 3.56 -26.41
C ASN A 12 -15.30 3.96 -25.34
N PRO A 13 -14.87 5.24 -25.26
CA PRO A 13 -13.96 5.70 -24.21
C PRO A 13 -14.53 5.47 -22.81
N ASN A 14 -13.70 5.03 -21.85
CA ASN A 14 -14.12 4.89 -20.45
C ASN A 14 -14.61 6.23 -19.88
N PRO A 15 -15.91 6.40 -19.53
CA PRO A 15 -16.40 7.60 -18.87
C PRO A 15 -16.20 7.52 -17.34
N LEU A 16 -15.06 6.95 -16.92
CA LEU A 16 -14.71 6.64 -15.53
C LEU A 16 -13.21 6.88 -15.28
N THR A 17 -12.76 8.12 -15.46
CA THR A 17 -11.48 8.63 -14.94
C THR A 17 -11.62 9.31 -13.57
N GLN A 18 -12.82 9.35 -13.01
CA GLN A 18 -13.11 9.81 -11.64
C GLN A 18 -13.97 8.80 -10.89
N ALA A 19 -13.35 7.69 -10.51
CA ALA A 19 -13.85 6.79 -9.48
C ALA A 19 -12.67 6.32 -8.62
N SER A 20 -12.79 6.41 -7.31
CA SER A 20 -11.75 5.97 -6.38
C SER A 20 -11.77 4.44 -6.23
N SER A 21 -11.39 3.72 -7.28
CA SER A 21 -10.83 2.39 -7.07
C SER A 21 -9.45 2.61 -6.45
N ARG A 22 -9.32 2.35 -5.14
CA ARG A 22 -8.03 2.34 -4.45
C ARG A 22 -7.04 1.56 -5.32
N LEU A 23 -5.87 2.15 -5.58
CA LEU A 23 -4.82 1.45 -6.30
C LEU A 23 -4.45 0.18 -5.51
N PRO A 24 -4.04 -0.91 -6.17
CA PRO A 24 -3.46 -2.04 -5.45
C PRO A 24 -2.30 -1.51 -4.61
N GLU A 25 -2.25 -1.91 -3.34
CA GLU A 25 -1.17 -1.51 -2.43
C GLU A 25 0.19 -1.91 -3.04
N ASP A 26 1.20 -1.07 -2.81
CA ASP A 26 2.56 -1.24 -3.32
C ASP A 26 2.66 -1.32 -4.86
N THR A 27 1.95 -0.40 -5.54
CA THR A 27 1.98 -0.19 -7.00
C THR A 27 2.38 1.24 -7.36
N VAL A 28 3.41 1.39 -8.19
CA VAL A 28 3.78 2.67 -8.83
C VAL A 28 3.15 2.77 -10.22
N ILE A 29 2.63 3.95 -10.56
CA ILE A 29 1.99 4.27 -11.84
C ILE A 29 2.69 5.47 -12.47
N TYR A 30 2.92 5.42 -13.78
CA TYR A 30 3.62 6.48 -14.51
C TYR A 30 3.00 6.75 -15.88
N SER A 31 2.97 8.03 -16.24
CA SER A 31 2.41 8.53 -17.49
C SER A 31 3.41 9.46 -18.18
N ILE A 32 3.76 9.14 -19.41
CA ILE A 32 4.74 9.86 -20.24
C ILE A 32 3.97 10.60 -21.34
N TYR A 33 3.91 11.93 -21.20
CA TYR A 33 3.18 12.82 -22.08
C TYR A 33 4.13 13.50 -23.07
N PRO A 34 4.00 13.30 -24.40
CA PRO A 34 4.78 14.03 -25.38
C PRO A 34 4.30 15.48 -25.52
N ASP A 35 5.22 16.41 -25.81
CA ASP A 35 4.93 17.86 -25.94
C ASP A 35 3.87 18.18 -27.03
N ASN A 36 3.81 17.37 -28.08
CA ASN A 36 2.84 17.51 -29.15
C ASN A 36 1.92 16.27 -29.19
N PRO A 37 0.63 16.42 -29.53
CA PRO A 37 -0.27 15.28 -29.70
C PRO A 37 0.19 14.41 -30.87
N LEU A 38 0.85 13.30 -30.56
CA LEU A 38 1.38 12.37 -31.56
C LEU A 38 0.26 11.57 -32.21
N SER A 39 0.43 11.24 -33.50
CA SER A 39 -0.36 10.19 -34.13
C SER A 39 -0.09 8.85 -33.45
N GLN A 40 -1.02 7.89 -33.58
CA GLN A 40 -0.87 6.57 -32.98
C GLN A 40 0.43 5.86 -33.43
N ASP A 41 0.84 6.02 -34.69
CA ASP A 41 2.09 5.46 -35.22
C ASP A 41 3.34 6.14 -34.65
N ALA A 42 3.31 7.47 -34.48
CA ALA A 42 4.41 8.22 -33.87
C ALA A 42 4.54 7.89 -32.37
N LEU A 43 3.41 7.69 -31.68
CA LEU A 43 3.35 7.28 -30.28
C LEU A 43 3.83 5.82 -30.10
N GLN A 44 3.50 4.93 -31.04
CA GLN A 44 4.05 3.56 -31.09
C GLN A 44 5.55 3.55 -31.41
N SER A 45 6.05 4.48 -32.23
CA SER A 45 7.50 4.66 -32.44
C SER A 45 8.19 5.14 -31.16
N LEU A 46 7.64 6.15 -30.46
CA LEU A 46 8.15 6.62 -29.18
C LEU A 46 8.16 5.51 -28.11
N HIS A 47 7.09 4.71 -28.06
CA HIS A 47 6.98 3.54 -27.17
C HIS A 47 8.13 2.55 -27.36
N LEU A 48 8.39 2.13 -28.60
CA LEU A 48 9.48 1.20 -28.91
C LEU A 48 10.86 1.81 -28.67
N GLN A 49 11.05 3.11 -28.96
CA GLN A 49 12.30 3.82 -28.68
C GLN A 49 12.58 3.90 -27.17
N ILE A 50 11.58 4.18 -26.34
CA ILE A 50 11.72 4.22 -24.88
C ILE A 50 12.05 2.83 -24.32
N LEU A 51 11.34 1.78 -24.74
CA LEU A 51 11.64 0.41 -24.31
C LEU A 51 13.06 -0.01 -24.70
N ASN A 52 13.52 0.33 -25.90
CA ASN A 52 14.90 0.09 -26.34
C ASN A 52 15.93 0.88 -25.50
N ALA A 53 15.60 2.11 -25.10
CA ALA A 53 16.49 2.95 -24.27
C ALA A 53 16.62 2.44 -22.81
N VAL A 54 15.59 1.80 -22.24
CA VAL A 54 15.65 1.22 -20.88
C VAL A 54 16.12 -0.23 -20.85
N SER A 55 15.97 -0.97 -21.96
CA SER A 55 16.35 -2.39 -22.10
C SER A 55 17.72 -2.77 -21.51
N PRO A 56 18.82 -2.01 -21.72
CA PRO A 56 20.14 -2.32 -21.14
C PRO A 56 20.19 -2.34 -19.61
N PHE A 57 19.21 -1.74 -18.94
CA PHE A 57 19.08 -1.75 -17.48
C PHE A 57 18.07 -2.79 -16.99
N THR A 58 17.04 -3.11 -17.79
CA THR A 58 15.92 -3.96 -17.35
C THR A 58 16.06 -5.43 -17.75
N THR A 59 16.76 -5.77 -18.83
CA THR A 59 16.83 -7.16 -19.36
C THR A 59 17.45 -8.16 -18.39
N SER A 60 18.41 -7.75 -17.57
CA SER A 60 19.08 -8.61 -16.58
C SER A 60 18.57 -8.43 -15.14
N TYR A 61 17.55 -7.60 -14.93
CA TYR A 61 17.03 -7.26 -13.60
C TYR A 61 15.83 -8.13 -13.24
N ILE A 62 15.83 -8.67 -12.01
CA ILE A 62 14.79 -9.57 -11.51
C ILE A 62 13.85 -8.79 -10.58
N TRP A 63 12.75 -8.32 -11.17
CA TRP A 63 11.68 -7.59 -10.49
C TRP A 63 10.90 -8.46 -9.50
N GLN A 64 10.35 -7.84 -8.44
CA GLN A 64 9.66 -8.54 -7.36
C GLN A 64 8.30 -9.15 -7.76
N HIS A 65 7.53 -8.47 -8.59
CA HIS A 65 6.27 -8.99 -9.16
C HIS A 65 6.19 -8.70 -10.66
N GLU A 66 6.15 -7.41 -11.02
CA GLU A 66 5.93 -6.97 -12.40
C GLU A 66 7.17 -6.23 -12.95
N PRO A 67 7.54 -6.42 -14.23
CA PRO A 67 8.61 -5.66 -14.87
C PRO A 67 8.14 -4.25 -15.27
N PHE A 68 9.10 -3.36 -15.57
CA PHE A 68 8.79 -2.07 -16.19
C PHE A 68 8.05 -2.28 -17.52
N THR A 69 6.83 -1.76 -17.63
CA THR A 69 5.95 -1.91 -18.81
C THR A 69 5.47 -0.55 -19.32
N LEU A 70 5.19 -0.48 -20.62
CA LEU A 70 4.51 0.65 -21.23
C LEU A 70 3.37 0.17 -22.12
N SER A 71 2.35 1.02 -22.22
CA SER A 71 1.14 0.81 -23.01
C SER A 71 0.68 2.14 -23.59
N ILE A 72 0.00 2.11 -24.73
CA ILE A 72 -0.57 3.32 -25.34
C ILE A 72 -1.94 3.59 -24.70
N ALA A 73 -2.13 4.81 -24.21
CA ALA A 73 -3.40 5.32 -23.70
C ALA A 73 -3.85 6.51 -24.54
N LEU A 74 -5.08 6.47 -25.07
CA LEU A 74 -5.63 7.53 -25.92
C LEU A 74 -6.44 8.60 -25.15
N HIS A 75 -6.74 8.34 -23.88
CA HIS A 75 -7.56 9.22 -23.03
C HIS A 75 -6.83 9.53 -21.71
N PRO A 76 -6.86 10.78 -21.21
CA PRO A 76 -7.61 11.94 -21.74
C PRO A 76 -7.13 12.44 -23.11
N PHE A 77 -5.87 12.17 -23.47
CA PHE A 77 -5.27 12.41 -24.79
C PHE A 77 -4.13 11.39 -25.04
N PRO A 78 -3.57 11.27 -26.26
CA PRO A 78 -2.56 10.26 -26.59
C PRO A 78 -1.27 10.39 -25.76
N HIS A 79 -0.96 9.37 -24.97
CA HIS A 79 0.23 9.28 -24.12
C HIS A 79 0.65 7.82 -23.90
N LEU A 80 1.82 7.60 -23.30
CA LEU A 80 2.22 6.28 -22.82
C LEU A 80 1.93 6.17 -21.33
N LYS A 81 1.36 5.04 -20.91
CA LYS A 81 1.13 4.73 -19.50
C LYS A 81 1.77 3.40 -19.13
N GLY A 82 2.44 3.36 -17.99
CA GLY A 82 2.91 2.15 -17.35
C GLY A 82 2.43 2.04 -15.91
N HIS A 83 2.61 0.85 -15.36
CA HIS A 83 2.43 0.56 -13.94
C HIS A 83 3.36 -0.59 -13.57
N LEU A 84 3.62 -0.74 -12.27
CA LEU A 84 4.46 -1.78 -11.70
C LEU A 84 4.08 -2.00 -10.24
N ARG A 85 3.65 -3.21 -9.89
CA ARG A 85 3.59 -3.67 -8.50
C ARG A 85 5.00 -4.00 -8.01
N PHE A 86 5.46 -3.29 -6.97
CA PHE A 86 6.77 -3.48 -6.35
C PHE A 86 6.70 -4.31 -5.06
N GLY A 87 5.53 -4.38 -4.40
CA GLY A 87 5.34 -5.17 -3.18
C GLY A 87 6.28 -4.76 -2.04
N ASP A 88 6.88 -5.73 -1.36
CA ASP A 88 7.88 -5.47 -0.30
C ASP A 88 9.20 -4.83 -0.83
N ASN A 89 9.46 -4.84 -2.15
CA ASN A 89 10.74 -4.41 -2.72
C ASN A 89 10.75 -2.95 -3.19
N LEU A 90 10.87 -2.00 -2.25
CA LEU A 90 10.98 -0.56 -2.52
C LEU A 90 12.12 -0.16 -3.49
N ASN A 91 13.09 -1.04 -3.76
CA ASN A 91 14.11 -0.78 -4.77
C ASN A 91 13.53 -0.76 -6.19
N ASP A 92 12.44 -1.49 -6.46
CA ASP A 92 11.80 -1.53 -7.79
C ASP A 92 11.04 -0.21 -8.09
N GLU A 93 10.46 0.40 -7.06
CA GLU A 93 9.92 1.77 -7.11
C GLU A 93 11.03 2.78 -7.48
N TRP A 94 12.10 2.84 -6.71
CA TRP A 94 13.17 3.83 -6.93
C TRP A 94 14.01 3.56 -8.17
N PHE A 95 14.13 2.30 -8.60
CA PHE A 95 14.70 1.95 -9.89
C PHE A 95 13.78 2.40 -11.04
N THR A 96 12.46 2.26 -10.89
CA THR A 96 11.47 2.83 -11.85
C THR A 96 11.61 4.35 -11.94
N VAL A 97 11.73 5.07 -10.81
CA VAL A 97 12.01 6.52 -10.82
C VAL A 97 13.31 6.84 -11.57
N PHE A 98 14.40 6.11 -11.32
CA PHE A 98 15.65 6.28 -12.08
C PHE A 98 15.46 6.08 -13.58
N LEU A 99 14.72 5.05 -14.00
CA LEU A 99 14.42 4.79 -15.42
C LEU A 99 13.62 5.95 -16.03
N LEU A 100 12.61 6.48 -15.34
CA LEU A 100 11.83 7.64 -15.81
C LEU A 100 12.68 8.91 -15.91
N PHE A 101 13.58 9.17 -14.94
CA PHE A 101 14.57 10.25 -15.06
C PHE A 101 15.46 10.06 -16.29
N ARG A 102 15.99 8.85 -16.55
CA ARG A 102 16.78 8.52 -17.75
C ARG A 102 16.00 8.74 -19.04
N VAL A 103 14.73 8.31 -19.10
CA VAL A 103 13.83 8.53 -20.24
C VAL A 103 13.62 10.03 -20.48
N SER A 104 13.37 10.82 -19.44
CA SER A 104 13.19 12.27 -19.59
C SER A 104 14.43 13.01 -20.12
N VAL A 105 15.64 12.44 -19.94
CA VAL A 105 16.90 12.95 -20.51
C VAL A 105 17.10 12.49 -21.95
N ALA A 106 16.80 11.22 -22.24
CA ALA A 106 16.91 10.64 -23.59
C ALA A 106 15.86 11.20 -24.57
N PHE A 107 14.70 11.62 -24.07
CA PHE A 107 13.59 12.19 -24.84
C PHE A 107 13.20 13.57 -24.28
N PRO A 108 13.92 14.66 -24.60
CA PRO A 108 13.71 16.01 -24.00
C PRO A 108 12.36 16.69 -24.27
N SER A 109 11.48 16.05 -25.04
CA SER A 109 10.13 16.52 -25.40
C SER A 109 9.03 15.65 -24.81
N VAL A 110 9.28 15.11 -23.61
CA VAL A 110 8.26 14.45 -22.78
C VAL A 110 8.25 15.02 -21.36
N SER A 111 7.05 15.07 -20.78
CA SER A 111 6.79 15.38 -19.37
C SER A 111 6.19 14.14 -18.72
N ILE A 112 6.75 13.70 -17.60
CA ILE A 112 6.40 12.42 -16.97
C ILE A 112 5.78 12.67 -15.59
N GLN A 113 4.58 12.15 -15.35
CA GLN A 113 4.04 12.00 -13.99
C GLN A 113 4.38 10.61 -13.47
N VAL A 114 4.66 10.51 -12.16
CA VAL A 114 4.81 9.22 -11.46
C VAL A 114 4.24 9.35 -10.05
N HIS A 115 3.39 8.41 -9.66
CA HIS A 115 2.69 8.41 -8.38
C HIS A 115 2.49 6.96 -7.88
N ASP A 116 2.38 6.77 -6.58
CA ASP A 116 2.18 5.46 -5.94
C ASP A 116 0.76 5.34 -5.35
N SER A 117 0.57 4.47 -4.34
CA SER A 117 -0.65 4.36 -3.54
C SER A 117 -0.88 5.54 -2.58
N ASP A 118 0.19 6.20 -2.09
CA ASP A 118 0.12 7.38 -1.22
C ASP A 118 -0.06 8.67 -2.04
N GLY A 119 0.36 8.66 -3.31
CA GLY A 119 0.15 9.71 -4.29
C GLY A 119 1.47 10.27 -4.82
N GLU A 120 1.71 11.55 -4.55
CA GLU A 120 2.88 12.28 -5.06
C GLU A 120 4.14 11.99 -4.20
N PHE A 121 4.58 10.72 -4.11
CA PHE A 121 5.66 10.31 -3.21
C PHE A 121 7.01 11.02 -3.45
N LEU A 122 7.28 11.53 -4.65
CA LEU A 122 8.44 12.40 -4.90
C LEU A 122 8.36 13.75 -4.16
N LEU A 123 7.15 14.24 -3.87
CA LEU A 123 6.96 15.40 -3.01
C LEU A 123 7.08 15.01 -1.53
N ILE A 124 6.62 13.81 -1.15
CA ILE A 124 6.76 13.29 0.22
C ILE A 124 8.24 13.11 0.59
N GLU A 125 9.05 12.50 -0.29
CA GLU A 125 10.49 12.30 -0.07
C GLU A 125 11.25 13.63 0.15
N ALA A 126 10.80 14.70 -0.52
CA ALA A 126 11.39 16.04 -0.44
C ALA A 126 10.61 17.02 0.47
N ALA A 127 9.73 16.53 1.36
CA ALA A 127 8.76 17.34 2.10
C ALA A 127 9.35 18.58 2.82
N TYR A 128 10.48 18.43 3.51
CA TYR A 128 11.17 19.51 4.25
C TYR A 128 11.78 20.60 3.35
N HIS A 129 11.79 20.38 2.03
CA HIS A 129 12.35 21.26 1.02
C HIS A 129 11.29 21.88 0.09
N LEU A 130 10.01 21.51 0.22
CA LEU A 130 8.92 22.03 -0.60
C LEU A 130 8.59 23.51 -0.31
N PRO A 131 7.98 24.24 -1.27
CA PRO A 131 7.37 25.53 -1.01
C PRO A 131 6.21 25.41 -0.01
N ARG A 132 6.10 26.35 0.95
CA ARG A 132 5.03 26.37 2.00
C ARG A 132 3.59 26.33 1.47
N TRP A 133 3.36 26.65 0.19
CA TRP A 133 2.02 26.66 -0.43
C TRP A 133 1.60 25.28 -0.96
N LEU A 134 2.55 24.38 -1.22
CA LEU A 134 2.30 23.09 -1.85
C LEU A 134 1.86 22.07 -0.79
N ASN A 135 0.68 21.47 -0.99
CA ASN A 135 0.10 20.50 -0.06
C ASN A 135 -0.57 19.33 -0.81
N PRO A 136 -0.90 18.19 -0.15
CA PRO A 136 -1.54 17.05 -0.82
C PRO A 136 -2.89 17.36 -1.48
N GLU A 137 -3.60 18.40 -1.00
CA GLU A 137 -4.88 18.85 -1.56
C GLU A 137 -4.71 19.60 -2.90
N ASN A 138 -3.56 20.25 -3.10
CA ASN A 138 -3.28 21.08 -4.28
C ASN A 138 -2.11 20.59 -5.16
N SER A 139 -1.44 19.50 -4.80
CA SER A 139 -0.31 18.94 -5.54
C SER A 139 -0.69 18.25 -6.85
N GLN A 140 -1.96 17.86 -7.01
CA GLN A 140 -2.46 17.19 -8.21
C GLN A 140 -2.13 17.98 -9.48
N ASN A 141 -1.60 17.28 -10.49
CA ASN A 141 -1.14 17.86 -11.76
C ASN A 141 -0.05 18.94 -11.61
N ARG A 142 0.76 18.95 -10.53
CA ARG A 142 1.88 19.89 -10.38
C ARG A 142 3.26 19.29 -10.56
N ALA A 143 3.46 18.02 -10.17
CA ALA A 143 4.76 17.38 -10.20
C ALA A 143 5.01 16.64 -11.53
N PHE A 144 6.13 16.94 -12.18
CA PHE A 144 6.54 16.27 -13.43
C PHE A 144 8.06 16.09 -13.50
N ILE A 145 8.51 14.91 -13.94
CA ILE A 145 9.91 14.68 -14.34
C ILE A 145 10.06 15.08 -15.81
N ARG A 146 10.99 15.97 -16.12
CA ARG A 146 11.28 16.47 -17.48
C ARG A 146 12.76 16.82 -17.59
N ARG A 147 13.43 16.43 -18.67
CA ARG A 147 14.86 16.76 -18.94
C ARG A 147 15.81 16.45 -17.77
N GLY A 148 15.54 15.39 -17.03
CA GLY A 148 16.32 14.96 -15.86
C GLY A 148 16.12 15.77 -14.59
N LYS A 149 15.11 16.65 -14.52
CA LYS A 149 14.77 17.46 -13.34
C LYS A 149 13.31 17.26 -12.92
N LEU A 150 13.04 17.40 -11.62
CA LEU A 150 11.67 17.55 -11.13
C LEU A 150 11.17 18.98 -11.41
N HIS A 151 9.94 19.10 -11.85
CA HIS A 151 9.24 20.35 -12.06
C HIS A 151 8.00 20.39 -11.17
N ILE A 152 7.73 21.54 -10.55
CA ILE A 152 6.60 21.84 -9.68
C ILE A 152 5.95 23.11 -10.21
N ILE A 153 4.73 23.00 -10.74
CA ILE A 153 4.01 24.12 -11.35
C ILE A 153 3.57 25.14 -10.26
N PRO A 154 3.99 26.41 -10.33
CA PRO A 154 3.68 27.40 -9.29
C PRO A 154 2.19 27.71 -9.15
N GLN A 155 1.69 27.77 -7.90
CA GLN A 155 0.32 28.19 -7.61
C GLN A 155 0.00 29.61 -8.13
N SER A 156 1.00 30.49 -8.16
CA SER A 156 0.88 31.86 -8.68
C SER A 156 0.70 31.95 -10.19
N ALA A 157 0.99 30.87 -10.93
CA ALA A 157 0.73 30.76 -12.37
C ALA A 157 -0.58 30.00 -12.64
N LEU A 158 -0.76 28.86 -11.98
CA LEU A 158 -1.97 28.03 -12.09
C LEU A 158 -2.49 27.64 -10.69
N PRO A 159 -3.58 28.25 -10.19
CA PRO A 159 -4.09 28.00 -8.84
C PRO A 159 -4.64 26.59 -8.60
N ASN A 160 -5.33 26.00 -9.59
CA ASN A 160 -5.88 24.64 -9.56
C ASN A 160 -5.76 24.01 -10.97
N PRO A 161 -4.57 23.50 -11.36
CA PRO A 161 -4.31 23.14 -12.75
C PRO A 161 -5.00 21.83 -13.19
N THR A 162 -5.62 21.86 -14.36
CA THR A 162 -5.91 20.64 -15.13
C THR A 162 -4.61 20.11 -15.77
N LEU A 163 -4.56 18.81 -16.04
CA LEU A 163 -3.42 18.15 -16.69
C LEU A 163 -3.03 18.82 -18.03
N THR A 164 -4.00 19.32 -18.81
CA THR A 164 -3.74 20.00 -20.09
C THR A 164 -3.06 21.35 -19.88
N GLU A 165 -3.54 22.17 -18.93
CA GLU A 165 -2.89 23.45 -18.57
C GLU A 165 -1.48 23.21 -18.04
N SER A 166 -1.29 22.15 -17.25
CA SER A 166 0.02 21.77 -16.71
C SER A 166 1.05 21.45 -17.80
N LEU A 167 0.66 20.67 -18.81
CA LEU A 167 1.56 20.30 -19.90
C LEU A 167 1.87 21.50 -20.81
N ASN A 168 0.87 22.33 -21.13
CA ASN A 168 1.07 23.56 -21.88
C ASN A 168 2.05 24.49 -21.14
N PHE A 169 1.88 24.65 -19.81
CA PHE A 169 2.79 25.46 -18.99
C PHE A 169 4.23 24.91 -18.99
N LEU A 170 4.43 23.58 -19.02
CA LEU A 170 5.76 22.98 -19.13
C LEU A 170 6.42 23.13 -20.51
N ILE A 171 5.62 23.29 -21.57
CA ILE A 171 6.12 23.55 -22.94
C ILE A 171 6.53 25.02 -23.08
N GLU A 172 5.69 25.94 -22.61
CA GLU A 172 5.89 27.39 -22.77
C GLU A 172 6.83 28.00 -21.71
N ASN A 173 6.72 27.54 -20.45
CA ASN A 173 7.28 28.21 -19.26
C ASN A 173 8.15 27.28 -18.40
N GLU A 174 8.77 26.26 -19.00
CA GLU A 174 9.58 25.21 -18.33
C GLU A 174 10.45 25.73 -17.17
N GLN A 175 11.20 26.81 -17.40
CA GLN A 175 12.15 27.37 -16.42
C GLN A 175 11.47 27.93 -15.17
N ALA A 176 10.21 28.38 -15.26
CA ALA A 176 9.41 28.83 -14.12
C ALA A 176 8.81 27.66 -13.32
N ALA A 177 8.80 26.45 -13.89
CA ALA A 177 8.35 25.23 -13.23
C ALA A 177 9.49 24.40 -12.61
N VAL A 178 10.77 24.71 -12.85
CA VAL A 178 11.90 23.93 -12.29
C VAL A 178 11.83 23.96 -10.76
N ALA A 179 11.75 22.79 -10.12
CA ALA A 179 11.72 22.71 -8.66
C ALA A 179 13.04 23.23 -8.04
N PRO A 180 13.01 23.84 -6.84
CA PRO A 180 14.21 24.42 -6.21
C PRO A 180 15.35 23.42 -6.06
N ASP A 181 16.61 23.88 -6.14
CA ASP A 181 17.79 23.00 -6.13
C ASP A 181 17.86 22.07 -4.92
N SER A 182 17.30 22.46 -3.77
CA SER A 182 17.23 21.57 -2.60
C SER A 182 16.22 20.43 -2.74
N VAL A 183 15.13 20.63 -3.50
CA VAL A 183 14.19 19.56 -3.87
C VAL A 183 14.84 18.65 -4.92
N GLN A 184 15.53 19.23 -5.91
CA GLN A 184 16.31 18.45 -6.89
C GLN A 184 17.33 17.58 -6.17
N TYR A 185 18.11 18.14 -5.24
CA TYR A 185 19.18 17.45 -4.54
C TYR A 185 18.70 16.21 -3.81
N VAL A 186 17.58 16.28 -3.06
CA VAL A 186 17.03 15.12 -2.33
C VAL A 186 16.68 13.99 -3.29
N ILE A 187 15.92 14.26 -4.36
CA ILE A 187 15.50 13.24 -5.33
C ILE A 187 16.70 12.68 -6.11
N GLN A 188 17.64 13.54 -6.53
CA GLN A 188 18.86 13.12 -7.22
C GLN A 188 19.76 12.26 -6.31
N ASN A 189 19.86 12.59 -5.02
CA ASN A 189 20.60 11.79 -4.03
C ASN A 189 19.93 10.43 -3.79
N ARG A 190 18.59 10.37 -3.76
CA ARG A 190 17.83 9.12 -3.62
C ARG A 190 18.06 8.18 -4.81
N ILE A 191 18.04 8.70 -6.05
CA ILE A 191 18.37 7.91 -7.27
C ILE A 191 19.87 7.81 -7.59
N ALA A 192 20.76 8.44 -6.81
CA ALA A 192 22.20 8.35 -7.02
C ALA A 192 22.69 6.91 -6.86
N GLY A 193 23.65 6.49 -7.69
CA GLY A 193 24.21 5.13 -7.68
C GLY A 193 23.41 4.08 -8.46
N TYR A 194 22.22 4.40 -8.99
CA TYR A 194 21.61 3.58 -10.03
C TYR A 194 22.36 3.76 -11.39
N PRO A 195 22.54 2.71 -12.20
CA PRO A 195 21.91 1.39 -12.08
C PRO A 195 22.67 0.39 -11.18
N GLU A 196 23.86 0.71 -10.67
CA GLU A 196 24.68 -0.24 -9.92
C GLU A 196 24.03 -0.68 -8.60
N LYS A 197 23.30 0.20 -7.91
CA LYS A 197 22.43 -0.15 -6.77
C LYS A 197 21.46 -1.30 -7.09
N ALA A 198 20.85 -1.31 -8.28
CA ALA A 198 19.93 -2.38 -8.69
C ALA A 198 20.66 -3.73 -8.82
N LYS A 199 21.90 -3.73 -9.32
CA LYS A 199 22.73 -4.95 -9.39
C LYS A 199 23.12 -5.43 -7.98
N LEU A 200 23.48 -4.52 -7.08
CA LEU A 200 23.81 -4.85 -5.67
C LEU A 200 22.60 -5.36 -4.87
N ASN A 201 21.37 -5.04 -5.29
CA ASN A 201 20.13 -5.61 -4.77
C ASN A 201 19.85 -7.05 -5.28
N THR A 202 20.66 -7.58 -6.19
CA THR A 202 20.64 -9.00 -6.56
C THR A 202 21.42 -9.81 -5.54
N HIS A 203 20.85 -10.93 -5.08
CA HIS A 203 21.51 -11.93 -4.25
C HIS A 203 21.52 -13.28 -4.98
N SER A 204 22.67 -13.93 -5.02
CA SER A 204 22.92 -15.22 -5.68
C SER A 204 23.04 -16.29 -4.61
N VAL A 205 22.19 -17.31 -4.64
CA VAL A 205 22.16 -18.37 -3.63
C VAL A 205 22.24 -19.75 -4.29
N ARG A 206 23.07 -20.64 -3.73
CA ARG A 206 23.13 -22.03 -4.15
C ARG A 206 21.99 -22.82 -3.52
N VAL A 207 21.24 -23.55 -4.34
CA VAL A 207 20.05 -24.31 -3.92
C VAL A 207 19.99 -25.69 -4.56
N ARG A 208 19.49 -26.67 -3.81
CA ARG A 208 19.30 -28.06 -4.26
C ARG A 208 17.84 -28.29 -4.65
N VAL A 209 17.57 -28.41 -5.94
CA VAL A 209 16.22 -28.45 -6.53
C VAL A 209 16.05 -29.63 -7.50
N PRO A 210 14.81 -30.01 -7.86
CA PRO A 210 14.55 -30.99 -8.92
C PRO A 210 15.04 -30.48 -10.28
N VAL A 211 15.46 -31.36 -11.19
CA VAL A 211 15.97 -30.97 -12.53
C VAL A 211 14.93 -30.17 -13.33
N SER A 212 13.62 -30.45 -13.20
CA SER A 212 12.56 -29.63 -13.83
C SER A 212 12.60 -28.17 -13.38
N VAL A 213 12.80 -27.92 -12.08
CA VAL A 213 12.91 -26.58 -11.48
C VAL A 213 14.21 -25.90 -11.94
N ALA A 214 15.33 -26.62 -11.94
CA ALA A 214 16.62 -26.11 -12.44
C ALA A 214 16.53 -25.66 -13.91
N ARG A 215 15.85 -26.44 -14.77
CA ARG A 215 15.60 -26.08 -16.18
C ARG A 215 14.75 -24.82 -16.31
N VAL A 216 13.69 -24.66 -15.51
CA VAL A 216 12.84 -23.46 -15.53
C VAL A 216 13.68 -22.21 -15.26
N PHE A 217 14.51 -22.20 -14.21
CA PHE A 217 15.35 -21.02 -13.93
C PHE A 217 16.52 -20.83 -14.89
N LYS A 218 17.06 -21.90 -15.52
CA LYS A 218 18.11 -21.78 -16.55
C LYS A 218 17.62 -21.09 -17.83
N HIS A 219 16.36 -21.32 -18.23
CA HIS A 219 15.76 -20.71 -19.42
C HIS A 219 14.98 -19.42 -19.14
N ALA A 220 14.40 -19.27 -17.94
CA ALA A 220 13.61 -18.12 -17.54
C ALA A 220 13.88 -17.73 -16.07
N PRO A 221 15.04 -17.09 -15.77
CA PRO A 221 15.42 -16.72 -14.40
C PRO A 221 14.37 -15.87 -13.68
N SER A 222 13.63 -15.03 -14.43
CA SER A 222 12.59 -14.16 -13.87
C SER A 222 11.43 -14.90 -13.19
N LEU A 223 11.19 -16.18 -13.53
CA LEU A 223 10.13 -16.97 -12.88
C LEU A 223 10.40 -17.28 -11.39
N ILE A 224 11.59 -16.94 -10.88
CA ILE A 224 11.87 -16.97 -9.44
C ILE A 224 10.97 -16.02 -8.65
N SER A 225 10.57 -14.86 -9.21
CA SER A 225 9.70 -13.91 -8.51
C SER A 225 8.34 -14.53 -8.21
N LEU A 226 7.72 -15.14 -9.22
CA LEU A 226 6.46 -15.86 -9.12
C LEU A 226 6.55 -17.10 -8.23
N ALA A 227 7.68 -17.79 -8.20
CA ALA A 227 7.92 -18.90 -7.27
C ALA A 227 8.03 -18.42 -5.81
N VAL A 228 8.68 -17.27 -5.56
CA VAL A 228 8.80 -16.69 -4.22
C VAL A 228 7.47 -16.08 -3.76
N GLU A 229 6.74 -15.38 -4.63
CA GLU A 229 5.38 -14.88 -4.36
C GLU A 229 4.44 -16.03 -3.98
N GLY A 230 4.35 -17.06 -4.83
CA GLY A 230 3.50 -18.24 -4.56
C GLY A 230 3.88 -19.00 -3.28
N PHE A 231 5.14 -18.94 -2.85
CA PHE A 231 5.55 -19.44 -1.53
C PHE A 231 5.19 -18.49 -0.40
N TYR A 232 5.41 -17.17 -0.56
CA TYR A 232 5.30 -16.17 0.51
C TYR A 232 3.85 -15.88 0.90
N ASP A 233 2.98 -15.73 -0.10
CA ASP A 233 1.55 -15.41 0.05
C ASP A 233 0.64 -16.65 0.14
N ARG A 234 1.24 -17.85 0.25
CA ARG A 234 0.54 -19.14 0.31
C ARG A 234 -0.64 -19.19 1.31
N ASP A 235 -1.67 -19.90 0.89
CA ASP A 235 -2.94 -20.12 1.58
C ASP A 235 -3.17 -21.62 1.89
N MET A 236 -4.41 -22.01 2.22
CA MET A 236 -4.75 -23.42 2.48
C MET A 236 -4.85 -24.26 1.20
N ASP A 237 -5.23 -23.70 0.05
CA ASP A 237 -5.38 -24.45 -1.20
C ASP A 237 -4.04 -24.67 -1.93
N SER A 238 -3.21 -23.63 -2.04
CA SER A 238 -1.82 -23.73 -2.52
C SER A 238 -1.00 -24.72 -1.67
N MET A 239 -1.20 -24.77 -0.35
CA MET A 239 -0.60 -25.81 0.50
C MET A 239 -1.01 -27.24 0.12
N LYS A 240 -2.22 -27.47 -0.42
CA LYS A 240 -2.65 -28.79 -0.94
C LYS A 240 -1.94 -29.14 -2.26
N HIS A 241 -1.46 -28.16 -3.02
CA HIS A 241 -0.62 -28.35 -4.21
C HIS A 241 0.81 -28.74 -3.81
N ALA A 242 1.47 -27.95 -2.96
CA ALA A 242 2.82 -28.27 -2.47
C ALA A 242 2.89 -29.56 -1.65
N ALA A 243 1.81 -29.96 -0.96
CA ALA A 243 1.75 -31.25 -0.28
C ALA A 243 1.82 -32.48 -1.22
N LYS A 244 1.54 -32.29 -2.52
CA LYS A 244 1.52 -33.36 -3.54
C LYS A 244 2.69 -33.32 -4.52
N MET A 245 3.23 -32.14 -4.83
CA MET A 245 4.32 -31.91 -5.81
C MET A 245 4.07 -32.64 -7.15
N GLU A 246 2.94 -32.37 -7.79
CA GLU A 246 2.45 -33.11 -8.95
C GLU A 246 3.14 -32.70 -10.26
N ARG A 247 3.68 -31.48 -10.35
CA ARG A 247 4.36 -30.96 -11.53
C ARG A 247 5.88 -31.11 -11.47
N PHE A 248 6.48 -30.91 -10.31
CA PHE A 248 7.94 -30.74 -10.15
C PHE A 248 8.65 -31.81 -9.29
N LEU A 249 7.99 -32.90 -8.92
CA LEU A 249 8.64 -34.12 -8.38
C LEU A 249 8.18 -35.43 -9.01
N LYS A 250 6.93 -35.49 -9.50
CA LYS A 250 6.41 -36.67 -10.22
C LYS A 250 6.98 -36.68 -11.64
N GLY A 251 8.22 -37.17 -11.78
CA GLY A 251 8.95 -37.19 -13.04
C GLY A 251 8.13 -37.79 -14.19
N ARG A 252 8.33 -37.28 -15.41
CA ARG A 252 7.49 -37.49 -16.63
C ARG A 252 7.27 -38.96 -17.09
N LYS A 253 7.79 -39.95 -16.35
CA LYS A 253 7.62 -41.40 -16.55
C LYS A 253 7.34 -42.20 -15.25
N GLY A 254 7.00 -41.52 -14.15
CA GLY A 254 6.70 -42.17 -12.86
C GLY A 254 7.91 -42.66 -12.07
N GLY A 255 9.14 -42.29 -12.46
CA GLY A 255 10.34 -42.46 -11.65
C GLY A 255 10.59 -41.26 -10.74
N GLU A 256 11.42 -41.45 -9.71
CA GLU A 256 11.91 -40.38 -8.84
C GLU A 256 12.67 -39.32 -9.65
N GLU A 257 12.48 -38.04 -9.33
CA GLU A 257 13.16 -36.95 -10.02
C GLU A 257 14.53 -36.66 -9.39
N GLU A 258 15.56 -36.55 -10.23
CA GLU A 258 16.93 -36.27 -9.78
C GLU A 258 17.02 -34.84 -9.18
N MET A 259 17.75 -34.73 -8.08
CA MET A 259 17.98 -33.48 -7.37
C MET A 259 19.37 -32.95 -7.71
N VAL A 260 19.44 -31.72 -8.23
CA VAL A 260 20.67 -31.06 -8.67
C VAL A 260 20.87 -29.75 -7.91
N THR A 261 22.12 -29.33 -7.79
CA THR A 261 22.49 -28.10 -7.08
C THR A 261 22.86 -27.02 -8.08
N VAL A 262 22.19 -25.86 -8.00
CA VAL A 262 22.35 -24.74 -8.94
C VAL A 262 22.38 -23.41 -8.21
N THR A 263 23.00 -22.38 -8.81
CA THR A 263 22.95 -21.00 -8.29
C THR A 263 21.76 -20.26 -8.89
N VAL A 264 20.80 -19.86 -8.05
CA VAL A 264 19.65 -19.03 -8.42
C VAL A 264 19.91 -17.59 -8.00
N LYS A 265 19.50 -16.62 -8.83
CA LYS A 265 19.57 -15.19 -8.52
C LYS A 265 18.17 -14.66 -8.25
N MET A 266 18.06 -13.74 -7.29
CA MET A 266 16.80 -13.12 -6.87
C MET A 266 17.06 -11.74 -6.27
N SER A 267 16.02 -10.98 -5.93
CA SER A 267 16.19 -9.74 -5.14
C SER A 267 16.57 -10.08 -3.69
N ARG A 268 17.23 -9.14 -2.98
CA ARG A 268 17.42 -9.26 -1.52
C ARG A 268 16.09 -9.41 -0.78
N ALA A 269 15.03 -8.75 -1.25
CA ALA A 269 13.68 -8.89 -0.69
C ALA A 269 13.15 -10.34 -0.83
N MET A 270 13.23 -10.95 -2.01
CA MET A 270 12.88 -12.37 -2.22
C MET A 270 13.67 -13.31 -1.31
N TYR A 271 14.98 -13.07 -1.17
CA TYR A 271 15.82 -13.88 -0.29
C TYR A 271 15.39 -13.76 1.18
N ALA A 272 15.13 -12.55 1.66
CA ALA A 272 14.62 -12.31 3.01
C ALA A 272 13.24 -12.98 3.24
N GLN A 273 12.34 -12.91 2.26
CA GLN A 273 11.02 -13.55 2.27
C GLN A 273 11.13 -15.09 2.37
N LEU A 274 12.11 -15.71 1.69
CA LEU A 274 12.39 -17.15 1.82
C LEU A 274 13.07 -17.51 3.16
N MET A 275 14.01 -16.69 3.64
CA MET A 275 14.79 -16.97 4.85
C MET A 275 13.96 -16.86 6.13
N GLN A 276 13.20 -15.77 6.30
CA GLN A 276 12.49 -15.48 7.55
C GLN A 276 11.31 -16.43 7.81
N GLN A 277 10.73 -17.01 6.76
CA GLN A 277 9.60 -17.93 6.88
C GLN A 277 10.05 -19.38 7.16
N ARG A 278 9.70 -19.89 8.35
CA ARG A 278 9.87 -21.31 8.70
C ARG A 278 8.84 -22.16 7.96
N PHE A 279 9.29 -23.24 7.32
CA PHE A 279 8.45 -24.16 6.56
C PHE A 279 8.83 -25.62 6.88
N GLN A 280 7.86 -26.54 6.82
CA GLN A 280 8.11 -27.97 6.98
C GLN A 280 7.98 -28.66 5.63
N ALA A 281 8.94 -29.52 5.30
CA ALA A 281 8.99 -30.20 4.01
C ALA A 281 7.74 -31.08 3.79
N PRO A 282 7.14 -31.05 2.58
CA PRO A 282 6.18 -32.06 2.17
C PRO A 282 6.79 -33.46 2.30
N LYS A 283 6.00 -34.45 2.72
CA LYS A 283 6.48 -35.83 2.93
C LYS A 283 7.04 -36.50 1.67
N CYS A 284 6.70 -35.98 0.48
CA CYS A 284 7.20 -36.42 -0.81
C CYS A 284 8.52 -35.73 -1.24
N TYR A 285 8.96 -34.67 -0.54
CA TYR A 285 10.14 -33.91 -0.93
C TYR A 285 11.45 -34.57 -0.45
N PRO A 286 12.43 -34.85 -1.32
CA PRO A 286 13.64 -35.61 -0.98
C PRO A 286 14.68 -34.77 -0.22
N MET A 287 14.36 -34.43 1.03
CA MET A 287 15.26 -33.70 1.94
C MET A 287 16.47 -34.55 2.37
N PRO A 288 17.66 -33.95 2.56
CA PRO A 288 18.84 -34.65 3.06
C PRO A 288 18.68 -35.02 4.55
N ALA A 289 19.37 -36.08 4.98
CA ALA A 289 19.37 -36.51 6.39
C ALA A 289 20.05 -35.51 7.35
N LYS A 290 20.87 -34.59 6.82
CA LYS A 290 21.50 -33.49 7.57
C LYS A 290 20.47 -32.39 7.84
N LYS A 291 20.04 -32.25 9.09
CA LYS A 291 19.22 -31.10 9.52
C LYS A 291 20.03 -29.80 9.41
N GLY A 292 19.39 -28.71 8.98
CA GLY A 292 20.06 -27.42 8.78
C GLY A 292 20.89 -27.33 7.50
N ASP A 293 20.55 -28.09 6.46
CA ASP A 293 21.08 -27.90 5.12
C ASP A 293 20.31 -26.77 4.40
N LEU A 294 20.92 -25.58 4.34
CA LEU A 294 20.29 -24.36 3.82
C LEU A 294 20.05 -24.42 2.30
N GLU A 295 20.96 -25.05 1.54
CA GLU A 295 20.80 -25.21 0.08
C GLU A 295 19.56 -26.07 -0.23
N ALA A 296 19.33 -27.11 0.58
CA ALA A 296 18.14 -27.95 0.49
C ALA A 296 16.87 -27.28 1.04
N GLU A 297 16.94 -26.52 2.13
CA GLU A 297 15.78 -25.79 2.66
C GLU A 297 15.29 -24.71 1.68
N LEU A 298 16.18 -23.89 1.13
CA LEU A 298 15.79 -22.87 0.16
C LEU A 298 15.33 -23.49 -1.16
N GLY A 299 16.00 -24.55 -1.65
CA GLY A 299 15.56 -25.29 -2.82
C GLY A 299 14.17 -25.92 -2.67
N MET A 300 13.85 -26.42 -1.47
CA MET A 300 12.51 -26.90 -1.10
C MET A 300 11.48 -25.76 -1.13
N LYS A 301 11.73 -24.61 -0.48
CA LYS A 301 10.79 -23.48 -0.46
C LYS A 301 10.47 -23.00 -1.88
N ILE A 302 11.51 -22.82 -2.71
CA ILE A 302 11.39 -22.36 -4.10
C ILE A 302 10.61 -23.38 -4.96
N ALA A 303 10.93 -24.67 -4.85
CA ALA A 303 10.24 -25.72 -5.62
C ALA A 303 8.76 -25.85 -5.21
N CYS A 304 8.45 -25.77 -3.92
CA CYS A 304 7.07 -25.74 -3.44
C CYS A 304 6.31 -24.51 -3.92
N GLY A 305 6.93 -23.32 -3.87
CA GLY A 305 6.33 -22.08 -4.39
C GLY A 305 6.06 -22.10 -5.90
N LEU A 306 6.96 -22.70 -6.69
CA LEU A 306 6.76 -22.89 -8.12
C LEU A 306 5.60 -23.87 -8.41
N GLU A 307 5.45 -24.94 -7.63
CA GLU A 307 4.32 -25.88 -7.71
C GLU A 307 2.98 -25.19 -7.34
N MET A 308 2.97 -24.40 -6.26
CA MET A 308 1.82 -23.60 -5.83
C MET A 308 1.36 -22.65 -6.95
N MET A 309 2.27 -21.78 -7.40
CA MET A 309 1.99 -20.77 -8.42
C MET A 309 1.60 -21.39 -9.77
N TYR A 310 2.26 -22.47 -10.20
CA TYR A 310 1.93 -23.13 -11.46
C TYR A 310 0.47 -23.66 -11.47
N LEU A 311 0.03 -24.30 -10.38
CA LEU A 311 -1.34 -24.84 -10.30
C LEU A 311 -2.38 -23.74 -10.05
N GLU A 312 -2.06 -22.70 -9.30
CA GLU A 312 -2.90 -21.52 -9.12
C GLU A 312 -3.09 -20.73 -10.41
N LYS A 313 -2.01 -20.29 -11.09
CA LYS A 313 -2.09 -19.55 -12.36
C LYS A 313 -2.78 -20.37 -13.46
N LYS A 314 -2.65 -21.70 -13.43
CA LYS A 314 -3.39 -22.60 -14.32
C LYS A 314 -4.90 -22.57 -14.00
N LYS A 315 -5.30 -22.66 -12.73
CA LYS A 315 -6.72 -22.57 -12.30
C LYS A 315 -7.31 -21.19 -12.66
N GLU A 316 -6.64 -20.10 -12.31
CA GLU A 316 -7.01 -18.73 -12.73
C GLU A 316 -7.14 -18.62 -14.27
N GLY A 317 -6.26 -19.29 -15.00
CA GLY A 317 -6.23 -19.36 -16.46
C GLY A 317 -7.28 -20.29 -17.10
N GLU A 318 -7.90 -21.19 -16.34
CA GLU A 318 -9.04 -22.00 -16.77
C GLU A 318 -10.37 -21.31 -16.43
N GLU A 319 -10.45 -20.66 -15.27
CA GLU A 319 -11.60 -19.85 -14.84
C GLU A 319 -11.70 -18.49 -15.55
N GLY A 320 -10.56 -17.88 -15.88
CA GLY A 320 -10.41 -16.55 -16.50
C GLY A 320 -10.85 -15.37 -15.62
N LYS A 321 -11.10 -15.58 -14.31
CA LYS A 321 -11.73 -14.61 -13.39
C LYS A 321 -10.77 -13.54 -12.85
N GLY A 322 -9.90 -13.00 -13.72
CA GLY A 322 -8.94 -11.95 -13.38
C GLY A 322 -9.58 -10.57 -13.17
N SER A 323 -8.75 -9.52 -13.17
CA SER A 323 -9.19 -8.12 -13.00
C SER A 323 -10.23 -7.65 -14.04
N GLY A 324 -10.21 -8.24 -15.25
CA GLY A 324 -11.23 -8.03 -16.27
C GLY A 324 -12.62 -8.54 -15.88
N TRP A 325 -12.71 -9.68 -15.17
CA TRP A 325 -13.97 -10.21 -14.66
C TRP A 325 -14.56 -9.32 -13.56
N LYS A 326 -13.72 -8.84 -12.63
CA LYS A 326 -14.14 -7.89 -11.57
C LYS A 326 -14.79 -6.64 -12.18
N LYS A 327 -14.13 -6.01 -13.16
CA LYS A 327 -14.65 -4.82 -13.88
C LYS A 327 -15.92 -5.11 -14.68
N TYR A 328 -16.04 -6.29 -15.28
CA TYR A 328 -17.27 -6.71 -15.98
C TYR A 328 -18.43 -6.91 -14.99
N LYS A 329 -18.21 -7.57 -13.84
CA LYS A 329 -19.22 -7.73 -12.78
C LYS A 329 -19.68 -6.37 -12.23
N GLU A 330 -18.75 -5.47 -11.91
CA GLU A 330 -19.08 -4.09 -11.52
C GLU A 330 -19.91 -3.37 -12.59
N SER A 331 -19.63 -3.59 -13.87
CA SER A 331 -20.38 -2.98 -14.98
C SER A 331 -21.80 -3.53 -15.08
N LEU A 332 -22.02 -4.82 -14.80
CA LEU A 332 -23.35 -5.44 -14.75
C LEU A 332 -24.16 -4.98 -13.53
N GLU A 333 -23.49 -4.80 -12.38
CA GLU A 333 -24.09 -4.24 -11.17
C GLU A 333 -24.51 -2.78 -11.40
N LYS A 334 -23.62 -1.94 -11.95
CA LYS A 334 -23.90 -0.54 -12.32
C LYS A 334 -24.96 -0.41 -13.42
N SER A 335 -25.08 -1.39 -14.33
CA SER A 335 -26.14 -1.42 -15.36
C SER A 335 -27.47 -2.02 -14.87
N GLY A 336 -27.59 -2.36 -13.58
CA GLY A 336 -28.80 -2.96 -13.00
C GLY A 336 -29.15 -4.35 -13.55
N TYR A 337 -28.20 -5.08 -14.14
CA TYR A 337 -28.44 -6.38 -14.80
C TYR A 337 -29.08 -7.41 -13.85
N PHE A 338 -28.65 -7.41 -12.59
CA PHE A 338 -29.16 -8.26 -11.53
C PHE A 338 -30.50 -7.79 -10.92
N LYS A 339 -31.10 -6.69 -11.42
CA LYS A 339 -32.43 -6.17 -11.03
C LYS A 339 -32.65 -5.91 -9.53
N GLY A 340 -31.59 -5.70 -8.76
CA GLY A 340 -31.66 -5.57 -7.29
C GLY A 340 -31.90 -6.90 -6.55
N LEU A 341 -31.78 -8.05 -7.23
CA LEU A 341 -31.88 -9.37 -6.59
C LEU A 341 -30.71 -9.58 -5.62
N VAL A 342 -31.02 -10.17 -4.46
CA VAL A 342 -30.03 -10.49 -3.42
C VAL A 342 -29.03 -11.53 -3.96
N PRO A 343 -27.70 -11.34 -3.77
CA PRO A 343 -26.69 -12.33 -4.13
C PRO A 343 -27.00 -13.71 -3.55
N GLY A 344 -26.86 -14.76 -4.37
CA GLY A 344 -27.15 -16.14 -3.99
C GLY A 344 -28.62 -16.59 -4.17
N SER A 345 -29.55 -15.68 -4.44
CA SER A 345 -30.92 -16.07 -4.83
C SER A 345 -30.92 -16.79 -6.20
N ASN A 346 -31.83 -17.74 -6.40
CA ASN A 346 -31.82 -18.63 -7.59
C ASN A 346 -31.78 -17.87 -8.93
N GLU A 347 -32.54 -16.77 -9.06
CA GLU A 347 -32.51 -15.94 -10.27
C GLU A 347 -31.25 -15.05 -10.36
N TYR A 348 -30.64 -14.64 -9.24
CA TYR A 348 -29.31 -13.99 -9.25
C TYR A 348 -28.24 -14.95 -9.74
N THR A 349 -28.20 -16.18 -9.21
CA THR A 349 -27.25 -17.23 -9.61
C THR A 349 -27.40 -17.55 -11.10
N ARG A 350 -28.64 -17.74 -11.57
CA ARG A 350 -28.96 -17.93 -12.99
C ARG A 350 -28.47 -16.78 -13.87
N LEU A 351 -28.68 -15.52 -13.46
CA LEU A 351 -28.17 -14.35 -14.19
C LEU A 351 -26.62 -14.30 -14.18
N MET A 352 -25.98 -14.70 -13.08
CA MET A 352 -24.53 -14.79 -12.97
C MET A 352 -23.95 -15.85 -13.92
N GLU A 353 -24.58 -17.02 -14.03
CA GLU A 353 -24.18 -18.09 -14.96
C GLU A 353 -24.25 -17.63 -16.42
N ASN A 354 -25.36 -16.97 -16.82
CA ASN A 354 -25.50 -16.38 -18.15
C ASN A 354 -24.42 -15.29 -18.42
N ALA A 355 -24.09 -14.49 -17.40
CA ALA A 355 -23.04 -13.48 -17.49
C ALA A 355 -21.63 -14.11 -17.60
N GLU A 356 -21.36 -15.21 -16.89
CA GLU A 356 -20.11 -15.98 -17.00
C GLU A 356 -19.95 -16.65 -18.37
N GLU A 357 -21.00 -17.24 -18.93
CA GLU A 357 -20.97 -17.82 -20.28
C GLU A 357 -20.71 -16.75 -21.34
N TYR A 358 -21.41 -15.62 -21.27
CA TYR A 358 -21.17 -14.48 -22.17
C TYR A 358 -19.73 -13.95 -22.04
N TYR A 359 -19.20 -13.87 -20.81
CA TYR A 359 -17.82 -13.44 -20.57
C TYR A 359 -16.81 -14.45 -21.15
N LYS A 360 -16.99 -15.76 -20.92
CA LYS A 360 -16.14 -16.85 -21.48
C LYS A 360 -16.07 -16.82 -23.00
N ASN A 361 -17.17 -16.44 -23.66
CA ASN A 361 -17.25 -16.27 -25.12
C ASN A 361 -16.69 -14.92 -25.64
N SER A 362 -16.19 -14.04 -24.76
CA SER A 362 -15.69 -12.71 -25.14
C SER A 362 -14.20 -12.68 -25.50
N SER A 363 -13.81 -11.74 -26.36
CA SER A 363 -12.40 -11.48 -26.67
C SER A 363 -11.60 -10.92 -25.49
N LEU A 364 -12.27 -10.36 -24.48
CA LEU A 364 -11.66 -9.92 -23.22
C LEU A 364 -11.25 -11.13 -22.36
N PHE A 365 -12.05 -12.19 -22.33
CA PHE A 365 -11.71 -13.44 -21.66
C PHE A 365 -10.50 -14.11 -22.32
N SER A 366 -10.45 -14.22 -23.67
CA SER A 366 -9.27 -14.80 -24.35
C SER A 366 -7.98 -14.06 -23.98
N LYS A 367 -7.96 -12.73 -24.06
CA LYS A 367 -6.80 -11.91 -23.68
C LYS A 367 -6.41 -12.06 -22.20
N THR A 368 -7.40 -12.06 -21.30
CA THR A 368 -7.17 -12.24 -19.86
C THR A 368 -6.61 -13.63 -19.57
N ARG A 369 -7.18 -14.66 -20.21
CA ARG A 369 -6.74 -16.06 -20.15
C ARG A 369 -5.33 -16.25 -20.68
N GLU A 370 -4.99 -15.65 -21.83
CA GLU A 370 -3.64 -15.70 -22.41
C GLU A 370 -2.60 -15.05 -21.49
N MET A 371 -2.94 -13.92 -20.86
CA MET A 371 -2.08 -13.23 -19.90
C MET A 371 -1.86 -14.04 -18.61
N LEU A 372 -2.93 -14.57 -18.00
CA LEU A 372 -2.84 -15.36 -16.76
C LEU A 372 -2.10 -16.70 -16.98
N ASN A 373 -2.30 -17.36 -18.12
CA ASN A 373 -1.57 -18.59 -18.46
C ASN A 373 -0.13 -18.35 -18.97
N ALA A 374 0.34 -17.11 -19.14
CA ALA A 374 1.64 -16.87 -19.75
C ALA A 374 2.81 -17.55 -19.00
N PRO A 375 2.90 -17.51 -17.65
CA PRO A 375 3.95 -18.23 -16.91
C PRO A 375 3.81 -19.75 -17.04
N VAL A 376 2.58 -20.28 -16.97
CA VAL A 376 2.26 -21.71 -17.10
C VAL A 376 2.70 -22.24 -18.48
N ARG A 377 2.37 -21.50 -19.54
CA ARG A 377 2.79 -21.82 -20.92
C ARG A 377 4.29 -21.78 -21.10
N GLN A 378 4.97 -20.78 -20.52
CA GLN A 378 6.43 -20.67 -20.58
C GLN A 378 7.12 -21.84 -19.87
N ILE A 379 6.62 -22.24 -18.69
CA ILE A 379 7.07 -23.43 -17.96
C ILE A 379 6.84 -24.70 -18.80
N ASP A 380 5.65 -24.88 -19.38
CA ASP A 380 5.31 -26.05 -20.19
C ASP A 380 6.17 -26.16 -21.45
N GLU A 381 6.43 -25.03 -22.12
CA GLU A 381 7.34 -24.95 -23.26
C GLU A 381 8.77 -25.33 -22.86
N ILE A 382 9.32 -24.72 -21.82
CA ILE A 382 10.67 -25.04 -21.30
C ILE A 382 10.77 -26.52 -20.94
N LEU A 383 9.80 -27.07 -20.21
CA LEU A 383 9.81 -28.48 -19.78
C LEU A 383 9.59 -29.46 -20.95
N SER A 384 8.98 -29.02 -22.05
CA SER A 384 8.76 -29.83 -23.26
C SER A 384 10.05 -30.16 -24.01
N LEU A 385 11.04 -29.25 -23.97
CA LEU A 385 12.33 -29.37 -24.65
C LEU A 385 13.09 -30.64 -24.23
N PRO A 386 13.97 -31.19 -25.11
CA PRO A 386 14.93 -32.22 -24.69
C PRO A 386 15.94 -31.65 -23.69
N TYR A 387 16.44 -32.48 -22.78
CA TYR A 387 17.48 -32.12 -21.81
C TYR A 387 18.35 -33.33 -21.46
N SER A 388 19.54 -33.09 -20.90
CA SER A 388 20.30 -34.08 -20.15
C SER A 388 20.41 -33.63 -18.69
N ALA A 389 20.28 -34.55 -17.74
CA ALA A 389 20.51 -34.23 -16.33
C ALA A 389 21.98 -33.89 -16.05
N ASP A 390 22.91 -34.43 -16.85
CA ASP A 390 24.36 -34.26 -16.67
C ASP A 390 24.84 -32.84 -16.98
N GLU A 391 24.01 -32.03 -17.65
CA GLU A 391 24.21 -30.59 -17.85
C GLU A 391 24.30 -29.83 -16.50
N PHE A 392 23.59 -30.32 -15.46
CA PHE A 392 23.55 -29.72 -14.13
C PHE A 392 24.48 -30.41 -13.12
N LYS A 393 25.30 -31.39 -13.56
CA LYS A 393 26.22 -32.16 -12.70
C LYS A 393 27.68 -31.72 -12.81
N ASN A 394 27.98 -30.87 -13.80
CA ASN A 394 29.34 -30.44 -14.16
C ASN A 394 29.56 -28.93 -13.99
N GLU A 395 28.59 -28.20 -13.44
CA GLU A 395 28.75 -26.80 -13.06
C GLU A 395 29.25 -26.72 -11.61
N ASP A 396 30.49 -26.26 -11.40
CA ASP A 396 31.00 -25.83 -10.08
C ASP A 396 30.21 -24.58 -9.63
N ALA A 397 28.98 -24.79 -9.19
CA ALA A 397 28.04 -23.74 -8.83
C ALA A 397 28.68 -22.80 -7.78
N PRO A 398 28.80 -21.48 -8.05
CA PRO A 398 29.36 -20.52 -7.11
C PRO A 398 28.77 -20.66 -5.70
N PRO A 399 29.57 -20.39 -4.65
CA PRO A 399 29.02 -20.28 -3.30
C PRO A 399 27.93 -19.20 -3.27
N SER A 400 26.99 -19.33 -2.32
CA SER A 400 26.04 -18.26 -2.05
C SER A 400 26.75 -16.96 -1.68
N ASP A 401 26.17 -15.84 -2.09
CA ASP A 401 26.57 -14.51 -1.64
C ASP A 401 26.38 -14.38 -0.12
N ASP A 402 27.09 -13.44 0.51
CA ASP A 402 26.94 -13.13 1.93
C ASP A 402 25.50 -12.69 2.28
N ASP A 403 25.00 -13.15 3.43
CA ASP A 403 23.70 -12.82 4.00
C ASP A 403 23.78 -11.96 5.27
N SER A 404 24.98 -11.52 5.70
CA SER A 404 25.16 -10.66 6.88
C SER A 404 24.29 -9.39 6.86
N TRP A 405 24.03 -8.83 5.67
CA TRP A 405 23.14 -7.68 5.45
C TRP A 405 21.68 -7.92 5.87
N LEU A 406 21.23 -9.18 5.94
CA LEU A 406 19.89 -9.55 6.41
C LEU A 406 19.73 -9.32 7.93
N TYR A 407 20.85 -9.25 8.65
CA TYR A 407 20.92 -9.18 10.10
C TYR A 407 21.39 -7.81 10.62
N SER A 408 22.06 -6.99 9.80
CA SER A 408 22.50 -5.62 10.14
C SER A 408 21.43 -4.53 9.97
N GLY A 409 20.18 -4.89 9.67
CA GLY A 409 19.12 -3.94 9.35
C GLY A 409 18.76 -2.94 10.46
N GLU A 410 19.05 -3.26 11.73
CA GLU A 410 18.87 -2.33 12.85
C GLU A 410 19.83 -1.14 12.79
N ASP A 411 21.11 -1.36 12.45
CA ASP A 411 22.11 -0.29 12.32
C ASP A 411 21.83 0.62 11.11
N GLU A 412 21.38 0.02 9.99
CA GLU A 412 20.96 0.78 8.80
C GLU A 412 19.71 1.63 9.10
N LEU A 413 18.71 1.07 9.79
CA LEU A 413 17.50 1.79 10.20
C LEU A 413 17.83 2.93 11.18
N ASN A 414 18.65 2.67 12.20
CA ASN A 414 19.08 3.67 13.17
C ASN A 414 19.85 4.82 12.48
N SER A 415 20.71 4.51 11.51
CA SER A 415 21.41 5.51 10.70
C SER A 415 20.44 6.37 9.87
N ALA A 416 19.47 5.75 9.20
CA ALA A 416 18.46 6.46 8.42
C ALA A 416 17.54 7.35 9.28
N LEU A 417 17.16 6.88 10.49
CA LEU A 417 16.39 7.66 11.46
C LEU A 417 17.20 8.87 11.95
N GLN A 418 18.49 8.71 12.26
CA GLN A 418 19.35 9.83 12.64
C GLN A 418 19.50 10.86 11.52
N ASP A 419 19.60 10.45 10.26
CA ASP A 419 19.71 11.38 9.13
C ASP A 419 18.41 12.15 8.87
N ARG A 420 17.24 11.51 9.04
CA ARG A 420 15.94 12.22 9.04
C ARG A 420 15.77 13.16 10.23
N GLN A 421 16.26 12.79 11.41
CA GLN A 421 16.26 13.67 12.58
C GLN A 421 17.10 14.94 12.33
N LYS A 422 18.29 14.80 11.72
CA LYS A 422 19.12 15.94 11.27
C LYS A 422 18.40 16.79 10.22
N GLU A 423 17.66 16.18 9.29
CA GLU A 423 16.85 16.89 8.28
C GLU A 423 15.76 17.75 8.94
N ILE A 424 15.04 17.21 9.94
CA ILE A 424 14.03 17.90 10.74
C ILE A 424 14.65 19.09 11.50
N GLU A 425 15.72 18.87 12.25
CA GLU A 425 16.41 19.92 13.01
C GLU A 425 16.90 21.06 12.10
N LEU A 426 17.47 20.72 10.93
CA LEU A 426 17.86 21.70 9.94
C LEU A 426 16.68 22.45 9.31
N TYR A 427 15.49 21.85 9.23
CA TYR A 427 14.26 22.52 8.79
C TYR A 427 13.72 23.47 9.86
N GLU A 428 13.67 23.05 11.12
CA GLU A 428 13.20 23.87 12.23
C GLU A 428 14.12 25.07 12.47
N LEU A 429 15.45 24.88 12.48
CA LEU A 429 16.42 25.97 12.55
C LEU A 429 16.29 26.97 11.38
N LYS A 430 15.89 26.53 10.18
CA LYS A 430 15.58 27.43 9.05
C LYS A 430 14.25 28.18 9.25
N ARG A 431 13.27 27.56 9.91
CA ARG A 431 11.97 28.15 10.23
C ARG A 431 12.11 29.23 11.31
N GLU A 432 12.88 28.97 12.36
CA GLU A 432 13.21 29.94 13.41
C GLU A 432 14.00 31.13 12.87
N LYS A 433 15.05 30.90 12.09
CA LYS A 433 15.85 31.96 11.45
C LYS A 433 15.06 32.84 10.48
N LYS A 434 13.90 32.38 9.99
CA LYS A 434 12.92 33.21 9.27
C LYS A 434 12.05 34.04 10.23
N LYS A 435 11.43 33.40 11.24
CA LYS A 435 10.66 34.11 12.29
C LYS A 435 11.47 35.25 12.94
N SER A 436 12.72 34.99 13.30
CA SER A 436 13.61 35.97 13.95
C SER A 436 14.12 37.08 13.03
N LYS A 437 13.89 36.97 11.71
CA LYS A 437 14.07 38.07 10.73
C LYS A 437 12.76 38.84 10.55
N GLU A 438 11.65 38.13 10.37
CA GLU A 438 10.30 38.69 10.29
C GLU A 438 9.96 39.58 11.52
N GLN A 439 10.43 39.19 12.72
CA GLN A 439 10.35 39.98 13.96
C GLN A 439 11.39 41.12 14.10
N LYS A 440 12.43 41.18 13.25
CA LYS A 440 13.43 42.26 13.28
C LYS A 440 13.13 43.37 12.29
N ASP A 441 12.46 43.06 11.18
CA ASP A 441 11.98 44.05 10.22
C ASP A 441 10.66 44.71 10.67
N THR A 442 10.11 44.34 11.84
CA THR A 442 8.87 44.86 12.43
C THR A 442 9.08 45.62 13.77
N GLY A 443 10.10 46.48 13.82
CA GLY A 443 10.24 47.49 14.88
C GLY A 443 9.29 48.68 14.67
N ALA A 444 8.56 49.19 15.67
CA ALA A 444 8.52 48.79 17.07
C ALA A 444 7.20 49.19 17.77
N SER A 445 6.73 48.35 18.71
CA SER A 445 5.84 48.77 19.81
C SER A 445 5.87 47.76 20.97
N SER A 446 5.52 48.25 22.17
CA SER A 446 5.05 47.52 23.35
C SER A 446 5.68 46.15 23.68
N SER A 447 6.67 46.18 24.57
CA SER A 447 6.98 45.05 25.44
C SER A 447 5.80 44.73 26.38
N LEU A 448 5.31 43.50 26.36
CA LEU A 448 4.52 42.90 27.44
C LEU A 448 5.14 41.57 27.83
N LYS A 449 5.22 41.29 29.13
CA LYS A 449 5.73 40.01 29.65
C LYS A 449 4.57 39.01 29.73
N GLY A 450 4.60 37.99 28.89
CA GLY A 450 3.97 36.70 29.15
C GLY A 450 5.02 35.74 29.71
N GLU A 451 4.60 34.69 30.41
CA GLU A 451 5.52 33.72 31.01
C GLU A 451 6.05 32.75 29.94
N ASP A 452 7.38 32.74 29.74
CA ASP A 452 8.04 31.77 28.86
C ASP A 452 7.92 30.36 29.45
N PHE A 453 7.07 29.54 28.86
CA PHE A 453 6.98 28.11 29.16
C PHE A 453 8.19 27.41 28.52
N ASP A 454 9.21 27.05 29.31
CA ASP A 454 10.47 26.53 28.76
C ASP A 454 10.30 25.15 28.11
N LEU A 455 10.10 25.15 26.79
CA LEU A 455 10.06 23.96 25.96
C LEU A 455 11.35 23.11 26.07
N SER A 456 12.48 23.70 26.50
CA SER A 456 13.69 22.93 26.79
C SER A 456 13.52 21.98 27.98
N GLU A 457 12.67 22.29 28.96
CA GLU A 457 12.35 21.39 30.07
C GLU A 457 11.41 20.26 29.62
N LEU A 458 10.46 20.55 28.72
CA LEU A 458 9.60 19.52 28.11
C LEU A 458 10.40 18.56 27.21
N VAL A 459 11.36 19.08 26.43
CA VAL A 459 12.26 18.24 25.61
C VAL A 459 13.21 17.42 26.48
N LYS A 460 13.78 17.99 27.55
CA LYS A 460 14.62 17.25 28.51
C LYS A 460 13.85 16.16 29.25
N THR A 461 12.58 16.40 29.62
CA THR A 461 11.74 15.38 30.25
C THR A 461 11.32 14.29 29.26
N MET A 462 11.04 14.62 27.99
CA MET A 462 10.87 13.59 26.95
C MET A 462 12.14 12.77 26.71
N GLN A 463 13.32 13.39 26.58
CA GLN A 463 14.59 12.67 26.45
C GLN A 463 14.89 11.80 27.68
N GLY A 464 14.64 12.33 28.88
CA GLY A 464 14.79 11.60 30.14
C GLY A 464 13.83 10.42 30.28
N PHE A 465 12.61 10.52 29.76
CA PHE A 465 11.64 9.44 29.67
C PHE A 465 12.09 8.37 28.66
N MET A 466 12.48 8.80 27.46
CA MET A 466 12.90 7.92 26.36
C MET A 466 14.18 7.13 26.68
N HIS A 467 15.17 7.76 27.33
CA HIS A 467 16.37 7.05 27.81
C HIS A 467 16.11 6.14 29.03
N LYS A 468 15.01 6.35 29.78
CA LYS A 468 14.71 5.58 31.00
C LYS A 468 13.74 4.41 30.77
N MET A 469 13.15 4.29 29.58
CA MET A 469 12.28 3.17 29.19
C MET A 469 12.96 2.05 28.38
N SER A 470 14.28 2.13 28.14
CA SER A 470 15.05 1.05 27.51
C SER A 470 15.81 0.22 28.56
N SER A 471 15.08 -0.69 29.21
CA SER A 471 15.65 -1.82 29.97
C SER A 471 14.81 -3.07 29.69
N TYR A 472 15.41 -4.27 29.77
CA TYR A 472 14.83 -5.47 29.19
C TYR A 472 13.65 -6.09 29.98
N GLU A 473 13.33 -5.55 31.17
CA GLU A 473 12.48 -6.21 32.18
C GLU A 473 11.15 -5.47 32.46
N GLY A 474 10.91 -4.33 31.79
CA GLY A 474 9.64 -3.60 31.86
C GLY A 474 9.61 -2.44 32.87
N ALA A 475 8.44 -1.81 32.99
CA ALA A 475 8.27 -0.54 33.70
C ALA A 475 7.79 -0.71 35.15
N GLU A 476 8.72 -0.82 36.10
CA GLU A 476 8.42 -0.69 37.52
C GLU A 476 8.16 0.78 37.91
N VAL A 477 7.11 1.02 38.70
CA VAL A 477 6.78 2.34 39.24
C VAL A 477 7.47 2.53 40.59
N HIS A 478 8.31 3.56 40.71
CA HIS A 478 8.87 3.95 42.01
C HIS A 478 7.80 4.60 42.90
N ASN A 479 7.50 3.94 44.02
CA ASN A 479 6.97 4.61 45.20
C ASN A 479 8.11 5.44 45.82
N ASP A 480 8.10 6.77 45.63
CA ASP A 480 8.67 7.73 46.60
C ASP A 480 8.38 9.19 46.20
N ARG A 481 7.38 9.79 46.88
CA ARG A 481 7.19 11.24 47.13
C ARG A 481 5.94 11.44 47.98
N ASP A 482 6.06 12.21 49.07
CA ASP A 482 4.98 12.40 50.04
C ASP A 482 3.71 13.02 49.45
N PRO A 483 2.51 12.60 49.89
CA PRO A 483 1.27 13.22 49.50
C PRO A 483 1.11 14.57 50.21
N LYS A 484 0.91 15.64 49.42
CA LYS A 484 0.05 16.75 49.86
C LYS A 484 -1.33 16.50 49.28
N GLU A 485 -2.28 16.25 50.17
CA GLU A 485 -3.67 16.03 49.80
C GLU A 485 -4.24 17.27 49.11
N VAL A 486 -4.81 17.06 47.92
CA VAL A 486 -5.61 18.06 47.21
C VAL A 486 -7.04 17.55 47.26
N GLU A 487 -7.78 17.97 48.29
CA GLU A 487 -9.21 17.69 48.36
C GLU A 487 -9.92 18.39 47.19
N LEU A 488 -10.51 17.59 46.30
CA LEU A 488 -11.36 18.06 45.23
C LEU A 488 -12.81 18.05 45.71
N ASP A 489 -13.37 19.24 45.91
CA ASP A 489 -14.79 19.46 46.22
C ASP A 489 -15.65 19.01 45.02
N VAL A 490 -16.17 17.79 45.12
CA VAL A 490 -16.97 17.13 44.07
C VAL A 490 -18.32 17.82 43.88
N GLU A 491 -18.93 18.37 44.94
CA GLU A 491 -20.20 19.09 44.83
C GLU A 491 -20.02 20.38 44.03
N ARG A 492 -18.94 21.11 44.28
CA ARG A 492 -18.60 22.33 43.54
C ARG A 492 -18.28 22.04 42.08
N PHE A 493 -17.53 20.96 41.80
CA PHE A 493 -17.26 20.52 40.43
C PHE A 493 -18.56 20.17 39.66
N MET A 494 -19.46 19.39 40.26
CA MET A 494 -20.75 19.03 39.65
C MET A 494 -21.64 20.25 39.41
N LYS A 495 -21.60 21.23 40.32
CA LYS A 495 -22.36 22.48 40.21
C LYS A 495 -21.86 23.39 39.08
N ASP A 496 -20.54 23.46 38.88
CA ASP A 496 -19.96 24.20 37.76
C ASP A 496 -20.27 23.50 36.41
N VAL A 497 -20.39 22.16 36.38
CA VAL A 497 -20.86 21.39 35.21
C VAL A 497 -22.34 21.65 34.92
N GLU A 498 -23.23 21.61 35.93
CA GLU A 498 -24.65 22.01 35.74
C GLU A 498 -24.78 23.44 35.22
N SER A 499 -23.92 24.36 35.67
CA SER A 499 -23.92 25.75 35.25
C SER A 499 -23.60 25.93 33.75
N VAL A 500 -22.88 25.00 33.14
CA VAL A 500 -22.52 25.03 31.71
C VAL A 500 -23.65 24.45 30.84
N MET A 501 -24.44 23.49 31.35
CA MET A 501 -25.49 22.83 30.57
C MET A 501 -26.83 23.60 30.49
N LYS A 502 -27.03 24.64 31.31
CA LYS A 502 -28.32 25.36 31.44
C LYS A 502 -28.57 26.49 30.42
N TYR A 503 -27.79 26.58 29.34
CA TYR A 503 -27.94 27.64 28.31
C TYR A 503 -28.10 27.11 26.86
N GLN A 504 -29.09 26.24 26.63
CA GLN A 504 -29.73 26.14 25.31
C GLN A 504 -31.18 25.63 25.44
N GLY A 505 -32.13 26.55 25.50
CA GLY A 505 -33.56 26.28 25.60
C GLY A 505 -34.31 27.45 26.24
N ASP A 506 -35.04 28.21 25.43
CA ASP A 506 -36.09 29.13 25.88
C ASP A 506 -37.20 29.14 24.81
N GLU A 507 -38.44 29.41 25.20
CA GLU A 507 -39.63 28.86 24.56
C GLU A 507 -40.39 29.85 23.65
N ASN A 508 -41.27 29.35 22.76
CA ASN A 508 -42.68 29.77 22.69
C ASN A 508 -43.57 28.92 21.74
N VAL A 509 -44.23 27.90 22.32
CA VAL A 509 -45.66 27.52 22.17
C VAL A 509 -46.46 27.97 20.92
N THR A 510 -47.05 27.03 20.14
CA THR A 510 -48.53 26.88 20.02
C THR A 510 -49.05 25.69 19.17
N ARG A 511 -49.87 24.85 19.84
CA ARG A 511 -51.09 24.10 19.39
C ARG A 511 -51.06 22.85 18.48
N ASP A 512 -51.48 21.73 19.10
CA ASP A 512 -52.68 20.87 18.84
C ASP A 512 -53.03 20.51 17.36
N MET A 513 -53.22 19.25 16.93
CA MET A 513 -54.22 18.24 17.37
C MET A 513 -53.93 16.82 16.81
N ASP A 514 -54.47 15.78 17.49
CA ASP A 514 -55.02 14.45 17.11
C ASP A 514 -54.76 13.86 15.67
N ASP A 515 -54.63 12.54 15.39
CA ASP A 515 -55.36 11.36 15.91
C ASP A 515 -54.83 9.99 15.33
N ASP A 516 -55.30 8.87 15.91
CA ASP A 516 -55.50 7.47 15.43
C ASP A 516 -54.37 6.63 14.73
N GLY A 517 -54.48 5.28 14.81
CA GLY A 517 -53.73 4.34 13.95
C GLY A 517 -53.34 2.96 14.53
N GLY A 518 -54.27 2.14 15.01
CA GLY A 518 -54.01 0.70 15.35
C GLY A 518 -53.91 -0.23 14.12
N SER A 519 -53.89 -1.57 14.21
CA SER A 519 -53.98 -2.51 15.35
C SER A 519 -53.63 -3.97 14.89
N SER A 520 -53.28 -4.85 15.84
CA SER A 520 -53.56 -6.33 15.92
C SER A 520 -53.40 -7.25 14.69
N ASP A 521 -52.55 -8.28 14.72
CA ASP A 521 -52.72 -9.64 15.31
C ASP A 521 -53.59 -10.63 14.49
N MET A 522 -53.13 -11.89 14.38
CA MET A 522 -53.95 -13.13 14.50
C MET A 522 -53.03 -14.33 14.79
N ASP A 523 -53.44 -15.21 15.72
CA ASP A 523 -52.65 -16.30 16.31
C ASP A 523 -53.12 -17.72 15.91
N PHE A 524 -52.30 -18.75 16.24
CA PHE A 524 -52.70 -20.09 16.76
C PHE A 524 -53.44 -21.09 15.82
N ASP A 525 -53.22 -22.43 15.79
CA ASP A 525 -52.06 -23.30 16.10
C ASP A 525 -52.05 -24.52 15.09
N GLU A 526 -52.09 -25.85 15.33
CA GLU A 526 -52.12 -26.74 16.51
C GLU A 526 -51.63 -28.18 16.15
N SER A 527 -50.61 -28.72 16.85
CA SER A 527 -50.32 -30.14 17.23
C SER A 527 -50.26 -31.29 16.16
N GLU A 528 -49.79 -32.55 16.35
CA GLU A 528 -49.20 -33.36 17.47
C GLU A 528 -48.03 -34.30 16.99
N ASP A 529 -47.03 -34.52 17.87
CA ASP A 529 -46.29 -35.77 18.26
C ASP A 529 -45.67 -36.78 17.24
N GLY A 530 -44.47 -37.36 17.42
CA GLY A 530 -43.49 -37.23 18.52
C GLY A 530 -42.24 -38.17 18.47
N SER A 531 -41.48 -38.22 19.57
CA SER A 531 -40.37 -39.16 19.94
C SER A 531 -38.88 -38.94 19.52
N ASP A 532 -38.31 -37.78 19.89
CA ASP A 532 -37.31 -37.61 20.99
C ASP A 532 -35.82 -38.13 20.95
N MET A 533 -34.91 -37.36 21.61
CA MET A 533 -33.48 -37.56 22.00
C MET A 533 -32.40 -37.72 20.88
N SER A 534 -31.23 -37.03 20.88
CA SER A 534 -30.62 -36.10 21.87
C SER A 534 -29.52 -35.19 21.26
N ASP A 535 -29.33 -34.02 21.89
CA ASP A 535 -28.37 -32.89 21.78
C ASP A 535 -26.93 -33.13 21.23
N HIS A 536 -26.15 -32.12 20.80
CA HIS A 536 -26.19 -30.67 21.09
C HIS A 536 -25.65 -29.82 19.91
N GLU A 537 -26.10 -28.56 19.78
CA GLU A 537 -25.54 -27.54 18.89
C GLU A 537 -24.53 -26.62 19.61
N ASP A 538 -23.65 -25.97 18.84
CA ASP A 538 -22.88 -24.77 19.23
C ASP A 538 -23.00 -23.74 18.08
N GLY A 539 -23.59 -22.57 18.33
CA GLY A 539 -23.97 -21.64 17.27
C GLY A 539 -24.25 -20.18 17.68
N GLU A 540 -23.75 -19.71 18.84
CA GLU A 540 -24.17 -18.41 19.40
C GLU A 540 -23.10 -17.29 19.41
N ASP A 541 -21.81 -17.57 19.15
CA ASP A 541 -20.72 -16.59 19.30
C ASP A 541 -20.92 -15.28 18.49
N SER A 542 -21.57 -15.36 17.32
CA SER A 542 -21.71 -14.20 16.42
C SER A 542 -22.67 -13.11 16.93
N PHE A 543 -23.51 -13.37 17.93
CA PHE A 543 -24.45 -12.38 18.47
C PHE A 543 -23.87 -11.64 19.69
N MET A 544 -23.24 -12.38 20.61
CA MET A 544 -22.68 -11.84 21.85
C MET A 544 -21.56 -10.82 21.62
N HIS A 545 -20.73 -11.01 20.60
CA HIS A 545 -19.70 -10.02 20.22
C HIS A 545 -20.30 -8.67 19.79
N SER A 546 -21.38 -8.68 19.00
CA SER A 546 -22.07 -7.46 18.55
C SER A 546 -22.57 -6.61 19.72
N TYR A 547 -23.15 -7.26 20.74
CA TYR A 547 -23.62 -6.58 21.95
C TYR A 547 -22.46 -6.03 22.81
N SER A 548 -21.35 -6.77 22.89
CA SER A 548 -20.13 -6.36 23.60
C SER A 548 -19.44 -5.14 22.98
N ASP A 549 -19.43 -5.04 21.65
CA ASP A 549 -18.84 -3.89 20.94
C ASP A 549 -19.69 -2.62 21.03
N VAL A 550 -21.03 -2.74 21.01
CA VAL A 550 -21.93 -1.61 21.29
C VAL A 550 -21.70 -1.08 22.71
N MET A 551 -21.69 -1.96 23.71
CA MET A 551 -21.45 -1.59 25.11
C MET A 551 -20.06 -0.99 25.35
N ASN A 552 -19.02 -1.49 24.67
CA ASN A 552 -17.68 -0.90 24.68
C ASN A 552 -17.62 0.50 24.02
N ASN A 553 -18.55 0.86 23.14
CA ASN A 553 -18.56 2.18 22.50
C ASN A 553 -19.18 3.26 23.40
N GLU A 554 -20.20 2.94 24.21
CA GLU A 554 -20.74 3.89 25.19
C GLU A 554 -19.80 4.10 26.39
N LEU A 555 -19.21 3.01 26.91
CA LEU A 555 -18.34 3.05 28.09
C LEU A 555 -17.00 3.79 27.88
N LYS A 556 -16.58 4.04 26.63
CA LYS A 556 -15.40 4.87 26.28
C LYS A 556 -15.45 6.30 26.82
N SER A 557 -16.63 6.77 27.25
CA SER A 557 -16.84 8.07 27.89
C SER A 557 -16.45 8.13 29.38
N THR A 558 -16.10 6.99 30.02
CA THR A 558 -15.93 6.90 31.48
C THR A 558 -14.57 6.36 31.94
N THR A 559 -14.09 6.83 33.09
CA THR A 559 -12.69 6.70 33.56
C THR A 559 -12.37 5.36 34.25
N LEU A 560 -12.96 4.24 33.82
CA LEU A 560 -12.78 2.92 34.47
C LEU A 560 -12.50 1.78 33.47
N LYS A 561 -11.23 1.62 33.08
CA LYS A 561 -10.76 0.40 32.38
C LYS A 561 -9.35 -0.06 32.83
N LYS A 562 -9.16 -0.14 34.16
CA LYS A 562 -7.99 -0.76 34.82
C LYS A 562 -8.37 -1.85 35.85
N SER A 563 -9.53 -2.48 35.63
CA SER A 563 -9.94 -3.81 36.09
C SER A 563 -10.79 -4.37 34.93
N PHE A 564 -10.72 -5.63 34.50
CA PHE A 564 -10.12 -6.83 35.09
C PHE A 564 -9.14 -7.52 34.11
N VAL A 565 -8.33 -8.45 34.62
CA VAL A 565 -7.61 -9.45 33.82
C VAL A 565 -8.30 -10.80 34.01
N HIS A 566 -8.66 -11.47 32.92
CA HIS A 566 -8.83 -12.92 32.90
C HIS A 566 -7.83 -13.52 31.91
N ALA A 567 -7.17 -14.59 32.32
CA ALA A 567 -6.09 -15.21 31.56
C ALA A 567 -6.49 -16.63 31.16
N ASN A 568 -6.83 -16.81 29.88
CA ASN A 568 -6.61 -18.05 29.15
C ASN A 568 -6.70 -17.79 27.64
N GLU A 569 -5.71 -18.30 26.90
CA GLU A 569 -5.62 -18.54 25.43
C GLU A 569 -4.22 -18.17 24.89
N GLN A 570 -3.31 -19.15 24.91
CA GLN A 570 -1.99 -19.04 24.29
C GLN A 570 -1.80 -20.12 23.22
N THR A 571 -2.35 -19.93 22.01
CA THR A 571 -1.99 -20.78 20.86
C THR A 571 -2.12 -20.14 19.46
N SER A 572 -3.02 -19.19 19.22
CA SER A 572 -3.37 -18.69 17.88
C SER A 572 -2.53 -17.50 17.38
N VAL A 573 -2.30 -16.49 18.23
CA VAL A 573 -1.99 -15.09 17.84
C VAL A 573 -0.64 -14.85 17.11
N LYS A 574 0.21 -15.87 16.92
CA LYS A 574 1.58 -15.69 16.42
C LYS A 574 1.72 -15.30 14.94
N ASN A 575 0.70 -15.52 14.12
CA ASN A 575 0.74 -15.17 12.69
C ASN A 575 0.15 -13.78 12.40
N GLU A 576 -0.88 -13.36 13.14
CA GLU A 576 -1.53 -12.06 12.91
C GLU A 576 -0.69 -10.91 13.48
N LEU A 577 -0.13 -11.03 14.69
CA LEU A 577 0.81 -10.05 15.24
C LEU A 577 1.99 -9.73 14.31
N CYS A 578 2.44 -10.71 13.50
CA CYS A 578 3.55 -10.53 12.55
C CYS A 578 3.14 -9.83 11.24
N ARG A 579 1.84 -9.78 10.91
CA ARG A 579 1.27 -8.93 9.85
C ARG A 579 0.88 -7.56 10.41
N GLU A 580 0.22 -7.53 11.56
CA GLU A 580 -0.17 -6.31 12.25
C GLU A 580 1.03 -5.44 12.63
N HIS A 581 2.13 -5.95 13.17
CA HIS A 581 3.30 -5.09 13.45
C HIS A 581 3.94 -4.51 12.18
N ARG A 582 3.88 -5.21 11.03
CA ARG A 582 4.40 -4.67 9.76
C ARG A 582 3.47 -3.62 9.15
N MET A 583 2.16 -3.85 9.20
CA MET A 583 1.18 -2.80 8.88
C MET A 583 1.33 -1.62 9.84
N GLN A 584 1.37 -1.85 11.16
CA GLN A 584 1.53 -0.82 12.18
C GLN A 584 2.83 -0.05 12.02
N GLN A 585 3.99 -0.65 11.70
CA GLN A 585 5.21 0.13 11.48
C GLN A 585 5.13 1.01 10.21
N ARG A 586 4.60 0.48 9.10
CA ARG A 586 4.39 1.25 7.86
C ARG A 586 3.35 2.37 8.06
N ILE A 587 2.22 2.05 8.69
CA ILE A 587 1.14 2.98 9.04
C ILE A 587 1.64 3.99 10.09
N TRP A 588 2.42 3.61 11.09
CA TRP A 588 2.89 4.54 12.12
C TRP A 588 3.91 5.52 11.56
N MET A 589 4.82 5.11 10.67
CA MET A 589 5.66 6.07 9.94
C MET A 589 4.85 6.97 9.00
N LYS A 590 3.96 6.41 8.16
CA LYS A 590 3.13 7.19 7.22
C LYS A 590 2.16 8.14 7.96
N SER A 591 1.48 7.65 9.00
CA SER A 591 0.61 8.44 9.86
C SER A 591 1.35 9.39 10.78
N LEU A 592 2.60 9.13 11.20
CA LEU A 592 3.40 10.14 11.91
C LEU A 592 3.70 11.32 10.97
N VAL A 593 4.12 11.05 9.73
CA VAL A 593 4.32 12.07 8.69
C VAL A 593 3.00 12.80 8.39
N GLN A 594 1.89 12.08 8.22
CA GLN A 594 0.58 12.65 7.92
C GLN A 594 -0.01 13.44 9.11
N TRP A 595 0.20 13.01 10.35
CA TRP A 595 -0.23 13.69 11.57
C TRP A 595 0.65 14.89 11.89
N MET A 596 1.95 14.85 11.59
CA MET A 596 2.83 16.04 11.60
C MET A 596 2.42 17.04 10.50
N TRP A 597 1.97 16.55 9.35
CA TRP A 597 1.34 17.36 8.30
C TRP A 597 0.06 18.04 8.80
N MET A 598 -0.91 17.27 9.32
CA MET A 598 -2.16 17.80 9.86
C MET A 598 -1.95 18.71 11.07
N SER A 599 -1.00 18.40 11.97
CA SER A 599 -0.61 19.25 13.11
C SER A 599 0.00 20.58 12.65
N THR A 600 0.76 20.57 11.55
CA THR A 600 1.25 21.79 10.90
C THR A 600 0.10 22.58 10.28
N LEU A 601 -0.83 21.90 9.60
CA LEU A 601 -1.99 22.49 8.94
C LEU A 601 -2.94 23.15 9.96
N LEU A 602 -3.20 22.47 11.08
CA LEU A 602 -3.98 22.97 12.22
C LEU A 602 -3.34 24.22 12.83
N LYS A 603 -2.01 24.21 13.02
CA LYS A 603 -1.23 25.37 13.51
C LYS A 603 -1.21 26.54 12.53
N THR A 604 -1.39 26.32 11.22
CA THR A 604 -1.54 27.40 10.23
C THR A 604 -2.98 27.93 10.09
N PHE A 605 -4.01 27.13 10.35
CA PHE A 605 -5.41 27.55 10.20
C PHE A 605 -6.03 28.19 11.46
N LEU A 606 -5.61 27.80 12.66
CA LEU A 606 -6.17 28.36 13.92
C LEU A 606 -5.47 29.64 14.41
N THR A 607 -4.25 29.93 13.95
CA THR A 607 -3.52 31.14 14.36
C THR A 607 -4.08 32.46 13.80
N PRO A 608 -4.67 32.54 12.58
CA PRO A 608 -5.32 33.77 12.10
C PRO A 608 -6.72 34.00 12.72
N LEU A 609 -7.44 32.92 13.05
CA LEU A 609 -8.86 32.98 13.46
C LEU A 609 -9.10 33.51 14.88
N LEU A 610 -8.05 33.62 15.70
CA LEU A 610 -8.10 34.21 17.04
C LEU A 610 -7.74 35.71 17.09
N VAL A 611 -7.45 36.34 15.94
CA VAL A 611 -6.99 37.75 15.87
C VAL A 611 -8.08 38.71 15.35
N ASN A 612 -9.21 38.21 14.84
CA ASN A 612 -10.31 39.02 14.30
C ASN A 612 -11.63 38.81 15.07
N LYS A 613 -11.70 39.37 16.29
CA LYS A 613 -12.95 39.61 17.04
C LYS A 613 -12.89 40.94 17.81
N ASP A 614 -12.81 42.06 17.09
CA ASP A 614 -13.01 43.41 17.67
C ASP A 614 -13.36 44.45 16.58
N PHE A 615 -14.44 44.22 15.81
CA PHE A 615 -14.94 45.23 14.87
C PHE A 615 -16.44 45.08 14.54
N LEU A 616 -17.32 45.49 15.47
CA LEU A 616 -18.66 46.00 15.14
C LEU A 616 -19.35 46.65 16.37
N VAL A 617 -20.22 47.63 16.09
CA VAL A 617 -21.19 48.32 16.98
C VAL A 617 -20.70 49.56 17.79
N GLN A 618 -21.55 50.61 17.70
CA GLN A 618 -21.70 51.82 18.56
C GLN A 618 -20.77 53.05 18.44
N LEU A 619 -21.26 54.00 17.63
CA LEU A 619 -21.29 55.46 17.82
C LEU A 619 -22.64 55.97 17.27
N PRO A 620 -23.16 57.16 17.64
CA PRO A 620 -22.92 58.04 18.80
C PRO A 620 -24.16 57.95 19.78
N ILE A 621 -24.59 58.86 20.68
CA ILE A 621 -24.53 60.33 20.86
C ILE A 621 -24.55 60.64 22.38
N CYS A 622 -24.01 61.80 22.79
CA CYS A 622 -23.98 62.27 24.18
C CYS A 622 -25.09 63.27 24.53
N LEU A 623 -25.51 63.25 25.81
CA LEU A 623 -26.16 64.31 26.58
C LEU A 623 -27.58 64.75 26.17
N GLY A 624 -28.50 64.66 27.14
CA GLY A 624 -29.92 65.04 27.08
C GLY A 624 -30.61 64.63 28.36
#